data_AF-A0A3B9ZNI6-F1
#
_entry.id   AF-A0A3B9ZNI6-F1
#
_cell.length_a   1.000
_cell.length_b   1.000
_cell.length_c   1.000
_cell.angle_alpha   90.00
_cell.angle_beta   90.00
_cell.angle_gamma   90.00
#
_symmetry.space_group_name_H-M   'P 1'
#
loop_
_entity.id
_entity.type
_entity.pdbx_description
1 polymer ?
#
loop_
_entity_poly.entity_id
_entity_poly.type
_entity_poly.pdbx_seq_one_letter_code
_entity_poly.pdbx_strand_id
1 'polypeptide(L)'
;MEEYSLAISILALIAAGYTYIIHDRKIKSQEARINEYELSKIDNEKIEEKQAKVRLNRIKTQPGSQTIKIYNAGRAKARNIRIEFSPEDYNGFIRMDDFPYPYLNPQGSTEIIMHLVEGGVNTLEMKILWDDDYKLNNEYTEIIPV
;
A
#
# COMPACT_ATOMS: atom_id res chain seq x y z
N MET A 1 39.09 -0.61 -59.77
CA MET A 1 38.16 0.13 -58.89
C MET A 1 36.83 -0.59 -58.70
N GLU A 2 36.28 -1.25 -59.73
CA GLU A 2 35.01 -2.01 -59.62
C GLU A 2 35.06 -3.19 -58.63
N GLU A 3 36.14 -3.97 -58.60
CA GLU A 3 36.23 -5.13 -57.69
C GLU A 3 36.21 -4.74 -56.21
N TYR A 4 36.84 -3.61 -55.86
CA TYR A 4 36.82 -3.06 -54.50
C TYR A 4 35.43 -2.55 -54.11
N SER A 5 34.71 -1.91 -55.04
CA SER A 5 33.31 -1.47 -54.85
C SER A 5 32.39 -2.66 -54.54
N LEU A 6 32.56 -3.75 -55.28
CA LEU A 6 31.76 -4.96 -55.15
C LEU A 6 32.02 -5.65 -53.80
N ALA A 7 33.30 -5.74 -53.40
CA ALA A 7 33.69 -6.27 -52.08
C ALA A 7 33.15 -5.43 -50.91
N ILE A 8 33.22 -4.10 -51.01
CA ILE A 8 32.67 -3.18 -49.99
C ILE A 8 31.15 -3.34 -49.89
N SER A 9 30.46 -3.50 -51.02
CA SER A 9 29.01 -3.67 -51.05
C SER A 9 28.57 -4.99 -50.39
N ILE A 10 29.29 -6.09 -50.65
CA ILE A 10 29.05 -7.38 -50.00
C ILE A 10 29.27 -7.28 -48.49
N LEU A 11 30.36 -6.63 -48.05
CA LEU A 11 30.63 -6.40 -46.63
C LEU A 11 29.55 -5.55 -45.96
N ALA A 12 29.06 -4.51 -46.63
CA ALA A 12 27.98 -3.67 -46.13
C ALA A 12 26.67 -4.46 -45.95
N LEU A 13 26.34 -5.34 -46.90
CA LEU A 13 25.15 -6.20 -46.80
C LEU A 13 25.26 -7.20 -45.64
N ILE A 14 26.43 -7.82 -45.45
CA ILE A 14 26.68 -8.73 -44.33
C ILE A 14 26.58 -7.98 -42.99
N ALA A 15 27.20 -6.81 -42.88
CA ALA A 15 27.14 -5.98 -41.68
C ALA A 15 25.71 -5.53 -41.36
N ALA A 16 24.92 -5.15 -42.37
CA ALA A 16 23.52 -4.78 -42.21
C ALA A 16 22.67 -5.97 -41.72
N GLY A 17 22.83 -7.15 -42.32
CA GLY A 17 22.12 -8.36 -41.91
C GLY A 17 22.47 -8.80 -40.48
N TYR A 18 23.76 -8.76 -40.13
CA TYR A 18 24.23 -9.04 -38.77
C TYR A 18 23.66 -8.05 -37.76
N THR A 19 23.71 -6.76 -38.08
CA THR A 19 23.16 -5.68 -37.23
C THR A 19 21.65 -5.86 -37.02
N TYR A 20 20.91 -6.20 -38.08
CA TYR A 20 19.47 -6.46 -38.00
C TYR A 20 19.15 -7.62 -37.04
N ILE A 21 19.85 -8.76 -37.15
CA ILE A 21 19.61 -9.92 -36.27
C ILE A 21 19.88 -9.58 -34.81
N ILE A 22 20.96 -8.85 -34.52
CA ILE A 22 21.27 -8.42 -33.14
C ILE A 22 20.22 -7.45 -32.61
N HIS A 23 19.83 -6.46 -33.42
CA HIS A 23 18.84 -5.47 -33.00
C HIS A 23 17.48 -6.13 -32.78
N ASP A 24 17.02 -7.00 -33.68
CA ASP A 24 15.77 -7.76 -33.53
C ASP A 24 15.78 -8.59 -32.24
N ARG A 25 16.88 -9.30 -31.94
CA ARG A 25 17.02 -10.03 -30.67
C ARG A 25 16.97 -9.12 -29.45
N LYS A 26 17.60 -7.95 -29.52
CA LYS A 26 17.61 -6.96 -28.43
C LYS A 26 16.24 -6.32 -28.23
N ILE A 27 15.53 -6.01 -29.31
CA ILE A 27 14.17 -5.47 -29.27
C ILE A 27 13.24 -6.49 -28.63
N LYS A 28 13.28 -7.75 -29.09
CA LYS A 28 12.46 -8.83 -28.51
C LYS A 28 12.72 -9.07 -27.03
N SER A 29 13.96 -8.97 -26.58
CA SER A 29 14.27 -9.13 -25.15
C SER A 29 13.80 -7.95 -24.31
N GLN A 30 13.86 -6.73 -24.85
CA GLN A 30 13.31 -5.54 -24.19
C GLN A 30 11.78 -5.60 -24.13
N GLU A 31 11.12 -5.98 -25.22
CA GLU A 31 9.67 -6.18 -25.28
C GLU A 31 9.21 -7.25 -24.28
N ALA A 32 9.90 -8.39 -24.23
CA ALA A 32 9.58 -9.46 -23.26
C ALA A 32 9.65 -8.95 -21.81
N ARG A 33 10.67 -8.15 -21.49
CA ARG A 33 10.83 -7.56 -20.16
C ARG A 33 9.76 -6.52 -19.84
N ILE A 34 9.38 -5.69 -20.80
CA ILE A 34 8.27 -4.72 -20.64
C ILE A 34 6.97 -5.47 -20.38
N ASN A 35 6.66 -6.48 -21.18
CA ASN A 35 5.45 -7.29 -21.03
C ASN A 35 5.40 -7.97 -19.66
N GLU A 36 6.52 -8.51 -19.18
CA GLU A 36 6.61 -9.09 -17.84
C GLU A 36 6.30 -8.07 -16.74
N TYR A 37 6.87 -6.86 -16.83
CA TYR A 37 6.58 -5.79 -15.89
C TYR A 37 5.11 -5.35 -15.94
N GLU A 38 4.52 -5.25 -17.13
CA GLU A 38 3.11 -4.88 -17.30
C GLU A 38 2.18 -5.93 -16.69
N LEU A 39 2.43 -7.22 -16.94
CA LEU A 39 1.66 -8.31 -16.33
C LEU A 39 1.76 -8.29 -14.80
N SER A 40 2.99 -8.15 -14.28
CA SER A 40 3.23 -8.04 -12.83
C SER A 40 2.50 -6.84 -12.22
N LYS A 41 2.51 -5.69 -12.91
CA LYS A 41 1.80 -4.48 -12.47
C LYS A 41 0.29 -4.71 -12.44
N ILE A 42 -0.28 -5.30 -13.49
CA ILE A 42 -1.71 -5.61 -13.55
C ILE A 42 -2.12 -6.56 -12.42
N ASP A 43 -1.30 -7.57 -12.13
CA ASP A 43 -1.60 -8.52 -11.07
C ASP A 43 -1.50 -7.88 -9.68
N ASN A 44 -0.52 -7.00 -9.45
CA ASN A 44 -0.43 -6.21 -8.24
C ASN A 44 -1.62 -5.26 -8.08
N GLU A 45 -2.04 -4.59 -9.15
CA GLU A 45 -3.23 -3.72 -9.14
C GLU A 45 -4.49 -4.52 -8.78
N LYS A 46 -4.70 -5.71 -9.36
CA LYS A 46 -5.82 -6.59 -9.01
C LYS A 46 -5.82 -7.01 -7.54
N ILE A 47 -4.64 -7.17 -6.94
CA ILE A 47 -4.51 -7.48 -5.51
C ILE A 47 -4.84 -6.23 -4.68
N GLU A 48 -4.28 -5.07 -5.03
CA GLU A 48 -4.55 -3.80 -4.35
C GLU A 48 -6.04 -3.42 -4.36
N GLU A 49 -6.74 -3.67 -5.47
CA GLU A 49 -8.20 -3.45 -5.60
C GLU A 49 -9.02 -4.26 -4.58
N LYS A 50 -8.46 -5.35 -4.03
CA LYS A 50 -9.12 -6.19 -3.02
C LYS A 50 -8.68 -5.87 -1.60
N GLN A 51 -7.67 -5.01 -1.43
CA GLN A 51 -7.08 -4.72 -0.13
C GLN A 51 -7.61 -3.39 0.43
N ALA A 52 -8.05 -3.44 1.67
CA ALA A 52 -8.29 -2.25 2.47
C ALA A 52 -7.05 -1.95 3.30
N LYS A 53 -6.77 -0.66 3.54
CA LYS A 53 -5.58 -0.24 4.27
C LYS A 53 -5.99 0.72 5.37
N VAL A 54 -6.35 0.16 6.53
CA VAL A 54 -6.79 0.96 7.66
C VAL A 54 -5.57 1.59 8.36
N ARG A 55 -5.69 2.87 8.66
CA ARG A 55 -4.64 3.72 9.24
C ARG A 55 -5.22 4.67 10.27
N LEU A 56 -4.34 5.16 11.13
CA LEU A 56 -4.62 6.12 12.20
C LEU A 56 -4.04 7.48 11.84
N ASN A 57 -4.68 8.55 12.29
CA ASN A 57 -4.12 9.89 12.29
C ASN A 57 -4.63 10.67 13.49
N ARG A 58 -3.74 11.38 14.17
CA ARG A 58 -4.14 12.27 15.28
C ARG A 58 -4.65 13.58 14.68
N ILE A 59 -5.92 13.92 14.97
CA ILE A 59 -6.54 15.12 14.39
C ILE A 59 -6.69 16.27 15.39
N LYS A 60 -6.89 15.96 16.67
CA LYS A 60 -7.11 16.98 17.69
C LYS A 60 -6.69 16.50 19.07
N THR A 61 -6.00 17.35 19.80
CA THR A 61 -5.71 17.18 21.23
C THR A 61 -6.34 18.35 21.95
N GLN A 62 -7.17 18.06 22.95
CA GLN A 62 -7.77 19.03 23.86
C GLN A 62 -7.33 18.69 25.29
N PRO A 63 -7.38 19.62 26.25
CA PRO A 63 -7.10 19.30 27.65
C PRO A 63 -7.95 18.10 28.11
N GLY A 64 -7.29 17.01 28.51
CA GLY A 64 -7.94 15.78 28.98
C GLY A 64 -8.65 14.95 27.90
N SER A 65 -8.50 15.23 26.61
CA SER A 65 -9.05 14.37 25.55
C SER A 65 -8.26 14.40 24.25
N GLN A 66 -8.25 13.27 23.56
CA GLN A 66 -7.60 13.10 22.26
C GLN A 66 -8.59 12.51 21.26
N THR A 67 -8.63 13.09 20.05
CA THR A 67 -9.40 12.59 18.93
C THR A 67 -8.48 11.96 17.89
N ILE A 68 -8.76 10.70 17.58
CA ILE A 68 -8.02 9.90 16.62
C ILE A 68 -8.93 9.58 15.45
N LYS A 69 -8.47 9.91 14.25
CA LYS A 69 -9.12 9.56 13.00
C LYS A 69 -8.63 8.19 12.54
N ILE A 70 -9.56 7.26 12.34
CA ILE A 70 -9.31 6.03 11.61
C ILE A 70 -9.80 6.21 10.18
N TYR A 71 -8.97 5.89 9.21
CA TYR A 71 -9.32 6.02 7.80
C TYR A 71 -8.84 4.83 6.98
N ASN A 72 -9.52 4.58 5.87
CA ASN A 72 -9.14 3.54 4.92
C ASN A 72 -8.41 4.18 3.72
N ALA A 73 -7.10 3.98 3.65
CA ALA A 73 -6.25 4.40 2.54
C ALA A 73 -6.21 3.38 1.38
N GLY A 74 -6.87 2.24 1.53
CA GLY A 74 -6.90 1.16 0.54
C GLY A 74 -7.97 1.38 -0.52
N ARG A 75 -8.05 0.45 -1.47
CA ARG A 75 -9.00 0.49 -2.59
C ARG A 75 -10.24 -0.37 -2.34
N ALA A 76 -10.16 -1.35 -1.44
CA ALA A 76 -11.31 -2.14 -1.02
C ALA A 76 -11.95 -1.61 0.26
N LYS A 77 -13.17 -2.07 0.52
CA LYS A 77 -13.93 -1.78 1.75
C LYS A 77 -13.33 -2.56 2.93
N ALA A 78 -12.96 -1.85 3.99
CA ALA A 78 -12.64 -2.48 5.28
C ALA A 78 -13.95 -2.82 6.01
N ARG A 79 -14.04 -3.99 6.63
CA ARG A 79 -15.20 -4.46 7.38
C ARG A 79 -14.78 -4.91 8.78
N ASN A 80 -15.74 -4.92 9.71
CA ASN A 80 -15.56 -5.47 11.05
C ASN A 80 -14.32 -4.90 11.75
N ILE A 81 -14.21 -3.58 11.77
CA ILE A 81 -13.01 -2.89 12.24
C ILE A 81 -13.01 -2.93 13.76
N ARG A 82 -11.97 -3.51 14.34
CA ARG A 82 -11.78 -3.72 15.78
C ARG A 82 -10.56 -2.96 16.24
N ILE A 83 -10.58 -2.56 17.50
CA ILE A 83 -9.47 -1.86 18.15
C ILE A 83 -9.15 -2.59 19.44
N GLU A 84 -7.89 -2.94 19.58
CA GLU A 84 -7.29 -3.52 20.78
C GLU A 84 -6.22 -2.56 21.30
N PHE A 85 -6.14 -2.45 22.62
CA PHE A 85 -5.11 -1.67 23.31
C PHE A 85 -4.26 -2.61 24.16
N SER A 86 -3.02 -2.19 24.43
CA SER A 86 -2.14 -2.91 25.33
C SER A 86 -2.74 -2.98 26.75
N PRO A 87 -2.64 -4.13 27.45
CA PRO A 87 -3.13 -4.28 28.81
C PRO A 87 -2.70 -3.20 29.80
N GLU A 88 -1.51 -2.67 29.60
CA GLU A 88 -0.88 -1.64 30.42
C GLU A 88 -1.58 -0.28 30.30
N ASP A 89 -2.27 -0.04 29.17
CA ASP A 89 -2.88 1.25 28.85
C ASP A 89 -4.34 1.38 29.31
N TYR A 90 -5.03 0.29 29.67
CA TYR A 90 -6.48 0.29 29.96
C TYR A 90 -6.90 1.24 31.08
N ASN A 91 -6.02 1.54 32.04
CA ASN A 91 -6.31 2.44 33.14
C ASN A 91 -6.04 3.92 32.81
N GLY A 92 -5.45 4.21 31.65
CA GLY A 92 -5.02 5.55 31.27
C GLY A 92 -6.09 6.39 30.55
N PHE A 93 -7.18 5.78 30.08
CA PHE A 93 -8.20 6.48 29.30
C PHE A 93 -9.60 5.86 29.42
N ILE A 94 -10.61 6.66 29.04
CA ILE A 94 -12.00 6.22 28.84
C ILE A 94 -12.34 6.42 27.36
N ARG A 95 -12.83 5.35 26.71
CA ARG A 95 -13.19 5.36 25.29
C ARG A 95 -14.68 5.65 25.12
N MET A 96 -15.01 6.58 24.22
CA MET A 96 -16.39 6.84 23.78
C MET A 96 -16.49 6.58 22.29
N ASP A 97 -16.74 5.32 21.92
CA ASP A 97 -17.00 4.92 20.54
C ASP A 97 -17.88 3.67 20.44
N ASP A 98 -18.43 3.45 19.24
CA ASP A 98 -19.26 2.30 18.89
C ASP A 98 -18.45 1.28 18.07
N PHE A 99 -17.34 0.78 18.63
CA PHE A 99 -16.58 -0.31 18.01
C PHE A 99 -17.06 -1.69 18.50
N PRO A 100 -17.09 -2.72 17.64
CA PRO A 100 -16.50 -2.76 16.28
C PRO A 100 -17.26 -1.92 15.25
N TYR A 101 -16.51 -1.15 14.45
CA TYR A 101 -17.10 -0.30 13.44
C TYR A 101 -17.46 -1.13 12.19
N PRO A 102 -18.70 -1.04 11.66
CA PRO A 102 -19.20 -1.99 10.67
C PRO A 102 -18.36 -2.08 9.39
N TYR A 103 -18.08 -0.92 8.78
CA TYR A 103 -17.25 -0.85 7.58
C TYR A 103 -16.73 0.57 7.31
N LEU A 104 -15.58 0.67 6.63
CA LEU A 104 -15.08 1.89 6.03
C LEU A 104 -14.92 1.70 4.52
N ASN A 105 -15.60 2.54 3.75
CA ASN A 105 -15.38 2.62 2.30
C ASN A 105 -13.96 3.13 2.00
N PRO A 106 -13.43 2.87 0.80
CA PRO A 106 -12.17 3.48 0.34
C PRO A 106 -12.18 4.99 0.55
N GLN A 107 -11.09 5.54 1.09
CA GLN A 107 -10.93 6.95 1.48
C GLN A 107 -11.88 7.44 2.58
N GLY A 108 -12.77 6.59 3.09
CA GLY A 108 -13.66 6.88 4.20
C GLY A 108 -12.93 6.90 5.53
N SER A 109 -13.53 7.57 6.52
CA SER A 109 -12.98 7.67 7.87
C SER A 109 -14.06 7.71 8.95
N THR A 110 -13.67 7.32 10.15
CA THR A 110 -14.40 7.49 11.40
C THR A 110 -13.46 8.08 12.45
N GLU A 111 -14.00 8.54 13.57
CA GLU A 111 -13.25 9.17 14.64
C GLU A 111 -13.52 8.45 15.96
N ILE A 112 -12.49 8.38 16.80
CA ILE A 112 -12.58 7.95 18.18
C ILE A 112 -12.25 9.12 19.07
N ILE A 113 -13.03 9.29 20.14
CA ILE A 113 -12.73 10.24 21.19
C ILE A 113 -12.31 9.45 22.43
N MET A 114 -11.12 9.78 22.94
CA MET A 114 -10.58 9.21 24.17
C MET A 114 -10.42 10.31 25.21
N HIS A 115 -10.96 10.09 26.39
CA HIS A 115 -10.75 10.95 27.54
C HIS A 115 -9.58 10.42 28.37
N LEU A 116 -8.62 11.28 28.67
CA LEU A 116 -7.37 10.92 29.33
C LEU A 116 -7.52 11.07 30.83
N VAL A 117 -7.00 10.09 31.58
CA VAL A 117 -7.00 10.12 33.04
C VAL A 117 -5.73 10.84 33.53
N GLU A 118 -5.87 11.71 34.54
CA GLU A 118 -4.75 12.41 35.15
C GLU A 118 -3.77 11.42 35.79
N GLY A 119 -2.48 11.52 35.45
CA GLY A 119 -1.45 10.55 35.85
C GLY A 119 -1.46 9.24 35.03
N GLY A 120 -2.21 9.20 33.93
CA GLY A 120 -2.26 8.08 32.99
C GLY A 120 -1.02 7.94 32.10
N VAL A 121 -1.15 7.17 31.02
CA VAL A 121 -0.06 6.84 30.10
C VAL A 121 0.28 8.00 29.16
N ASN A 122 1.58 8.16 28.86
CA ASN A 122 2.07 9.20 27.91
C ASN A 122 2.02 8.74 26.44
N THR A 123 1.86 7.44 26.22
CA THR A 123 1.79 6.80 24.90
C THR A 123 0.76 5.69 24.96
N LEU A 124 0.07 5.48 23.85
CA LEU A 124 -0.97 4.47 23.70
C LEU A 124 -0.60 3.57 22.53
N GLU A 125 -0.46 2.27 22.78
CA GLU A 125 -0.31 1.30 21.69
C GLU A 125 -1.69 0.88 21.20
N MET A 126 -2.00 1.23 19.95
CA MET A 126 -3.26 0.92 19.31
C MET A 126 -3.07 -0.12 18.23
N LYS A 127 -3.73 -1.27 18.38
CA LYS A 127 -3.83 -2.30 17.35
C LYS A 127 -5.21 -2.28 16.71
N ILE A 128 -5.25 -2.04 15.40
CA ILE A 128 -6.48 -2.13 14.60
C ILE A 128 -6.50 -3.48 13.87
N LEU A 129 -7.65 -4.13 13.88
CA LEU A 129 -7.92 -5.30 13.06
C LEU A 129 -9.10 -5.05 12.12
N TRP A 130 -9.04 -5.59 10.89
CA TRP A 130 -10.13 -5.49 9.92
C TRP A 130 -10.15 -6.65 8.93
N ASP A 131 -11.29 -6.81 8.27
CA ASP A 131 -11.48 -7.77 7.19
C ASP A 131 -11.61 -7.02 5.85
N ASP A 132 -11.03 -7.54 4.77
CA ASP A 132 -11.21 -7.03 3.41
C ASP A 132 -11.48 -8.16 2.42
N ASP A 133 -11.52 -7.84 1.12
CA ASP A 133 -11.84 -8.81 0.07
C ASP A 133 -10.62 -9.72 -0.27
N TYR A 134 -9.45 -9.44 0.30
CA TYR A 134 -8.23 -10.21 0.09
C TYR A 134 -7.96 -11.18 1.25
N LYS A 135 -8.09 -10.72 2.49
CA LYS A 135 -7.93 -11.55 3.69
C LYS A 135 -8.75 -11.05 4.89
N LEU A 136 -8.99 -11.98 5.81
CA LEU A 136 -9.55 -11.68 7.12
C LEU A 136 -8.46 -11.35 8.12
N ASN A 137 -8.81 -10.62 9.17
CA ASN A 137 -7.94 -10.27 10.29
C ASN A 137 -6.62 -9.62 9.84
N ASN A 138 -6.71 -8.69 8.90
CA ASN A 138 -5.63 -7.73 8.69
C ASN A 138 -5.37 -6.99 10.01
N GLU A 139 -4.11 -6.62 10.26
CA GLU A 139 -3.72 -5.93 11.47
C GLU A 139 -2.78 -4.75 11.17
N TYR A 140 -2.87 -3.73 12.00
CA TYR A 140 -1.97 -2.58 11.99
C TYR A 140 -1.83 -2.04 13.42
N THR A 141 -0.59 -1.91 13.89
CA THR A 141 -0.28 -1.37 15.21
C THR A 141 0.47 -0.07 15.09
N GLU A 142 0.10 0.92 15.90
CA GLU A 142 0.78 2.21 15.98
C GLU A 142 0.80 2.71 17.43
N ILE A 143 1.94 3.26 17.84
CA ILE A 143 2.10 3.89 19.16
C ILE A 143 1.84 5.38 18.98
N ILE A 144 0.87 5.89 19.72
CA ILE A 144 0.42 7.28 19.61
C ILE A 144 0.72 8.00 20.92
N PRO A 145 1.44 9.13 20.91
CA PRO A 145 1.63 9.93 22.11
C PRO A 145 0.31 10.60 22.51
N VAL A 146 0.13 10.74 23.82
CA VAL A 146 -1.13 11.08 24.48
C VAL A 146 -1.03 12.42 25.21
#